data_AF-A0A4Y5YJF5-F1
#
_entry.id   AF-A0A4Y5YJF5-F1
#
_cell.length_a   1.000
_cell.length_b   1.000
_cell.length_c   1.000
_cell.angle_alpha   90.00
_cell.angle_beta   90.00
_cell.angle_gamma   90.00
#
_symmetry.space_group_name_H-M   'P 1'
#
loop_
_entity.id
_entity.type
_entity.pdbx_description
1 polymer ?
#
loop_
_entity_poly.entity_id
_entity_poly.type
_entity_poly.pdbx_seq_one_letter_code
_entity_poly.pdbx_strand_id
1 'polypeptide(L)'
;MAAMSYLSVIERYHEYEHLVHELLESILIGVGDINLFEQPISAKVFEDMAISYPFVELIYLLDEQGTQVCPNISVVNQQVKLLACGHHADRSQRPYFTQLTALDKVHITRPYLSNSGGGLCLSASQMIKSTSGQVVIVVIDVNLTRLIEFMMGDSARRKMSPFFKSIYAVIVICLFVLVSVLMSTVIRDIYTLFSQITETPNPLQPFGIIIFLTLALAIFDLGKTILEEEVLMHKDIFRHSSTRRTITRFISTILIAISIEALLTMFKASLGEKQYIEPAILMMLAVVGLLVGLGVYVYLGAKAELLLTQAQAGKHTRIGQGKSE
;
A
#
# COMPACT_ATOMS: atom_id res chain seq x y z
N MET A 1 1.48 -9.67 -7.56
CA MET A 1 1.41 -8.95 -6.26
C MET A 1 2.68 -8.17 -6.15
N ALA A 2 2.63 -6.88 -5.85
CA ALA A 2 3.84 -6.18 -5.46
C ALA A 2 3.84 -6.11 -3.94
N ALA A 3 4.95 -6.56 -3.36
CA ALA A 3 5.19 -6.53 -1.92
C ALA A 3 5.09 -5.10 -1.40
N MET A 4 4.67 -4.92 -0.14
CA MET A 4 4.79 -3.62 0.52
C MET A 4 6.22 -3.10 0.36
N SER A 5 6.37 -1.79 0.10
CA SER A 5 7.70 -1.16 0.10
C SER A 5 8.37 -1.41 1.45
N TYR A 6 9.66 -1.73 1.46
CA TYR A 6 10.42 -1.94 2.69
C TYR A 6 10.30 -0.77 3.67
N LEU A 7 10.22 0.46 3.16
CA LEU A 7 10.03 1.65 4.00
C LEU A 7 8.68 1.62 4.73
N SER A 8 7.59 1.29 4.04
CA SER A 8 6.26 1.20 4.65
C SER A 8 6.18 0.08 5.68
N VAL A 9 6.86 -1.04 5.43
CA VAL A 9 6.94 -2.15 6.40
C VAL A 9 7.66 -1.72 7.68
N ILE A 10 8.76 -0.96 7.57
CA ILE A 10 9.50 -0.45 8.73
C ILE A 10 8.69 0.61 9.49
N GLU A 11 8.02 1.53 8.79
CA GLU A 11 7.14 2.53 9.42
C GLU A 11 6.03 1.85 10.24
N ARG A 12 5.37 0.84 9.67
CA ARG A 12 4.34 0.05 10.38
C ARG A 12 4.91 -0.74 11.55
N TYR A 13 6.10 -1.30 11.41
CA TYR A 13 6.79 -1.92 12.53
C TYR A 13 6.96 -0.94 13.69
N HIS A 14 7.40 0.30 13.42
CA HIS A 14 7.54 1.31 14.46
C HIS A 14 6.19 1.75 15.07
N GLU A 15 5.13 1.79 14.27
CA GLU A 15 3.78 2.10 14.74
C GLU A 15 3.23 1.02 15.70
N TYR A 16 3.47 -0.26 15.39
CA TYR A 16 2.94 -1.40 16.13
C TYR A 16 4.01 -2.20 16.90
N GLU A 17 5.16 -1.57 17.21
CA GLU A 17 6.34 -2.25 17.76
C GLU A 17 6.01 -3.06 19.02
N HIS A 18 5.25 -2.47 19.95
CA HIS A 18 4.85 -3.12 21.19
C HIS A 18 4.04 -4.40 20.95
N LEU A 19 3.03 -4.36 20.08
CA LEU A 19 2.18 -5.50 19.79
C LEU A 19 2.94 -6.61 19.06
N VAL A 20 3.84 -6.21 18.15
CA VAL A 20 4.75 -7.15 17.48
C VAL A 20 5.61 -7.86 18.52
N HIS A 21 6.17 -7.11 19.48
CA HIS A 21 7.03 -7.68 20.51
C HIS A 21 6.27 -8.61 21.46
N GLU A 22 5.10 -8.21 21.96
CA GLU A 22 4.25 -9.06 22.80
C GLU A 22 3.86 -10.37 22.11
N LEU A 23 3.52 -10.31 20.81
CA LEU A 23 3.17 -11.50 20.04
C LEU A 23 4.37 -12.45 19.90
N LEU A 24 5.54 -11.93 19.55
CA LEU A 24 6.75 -12.75 19.41
C LEU A 24 7.22 -13.32 20.75
N GLU A 25 7.09 -12.56 21.83
CA GLU A 25 7.37 -13.03 23.20
C GLU A 25 6.43 -14.16 23.60
N SER A 26 5.12 -14.01 23.37
CA SER A 26 4.13 -15.06 23.63
C SER A 26 4.41 -16.34 22.83
N ILE A 27 4.81 -16.21 21.56
CA ILE A 27 5.19 -17.35 20.71
C ILE A 27 6.42 -18.05 21.28
N LEU A 28 7.44 -17.29 21.66
CA LEU A 28 8.72 -17.86 22.11
C LEU A 28 8.58 -18.55 23.47
N ILE A 29 7.81 -17.98 24.39
CA ILE A 29 7.44 -18.62 25.66
C ILE A 29 6.68 -19.93 25.38
N GLY A 30 5.69 -19.89 24.49
CA GLY A 30 4.93 -21.09 24.11
C GLY A 30 5.80 -22.19 23.48
N VAL A 31 6.86 -21.82 22.75
CA VAL A 31 7.84 -22.78 22.21
C VAL A 31 8.77 -23.32 23.28
N GLY A 32 9.15 -22.49 24.25
CA GLY A 32 10.04 -22.86 25.35
C GLY A 32 9.44 -23.88 26.32
N ASP A 33 8.12 -23.82 26.54
CA ASP A 33 7.40 -24.75 27.43
C ASP A 33 7.19 -26.16 26.86
N ILE A 34 7.28 -26.30 25.53
CA ILE A 34 7.10 -27.60 24.90
C ILE A 34 8.45 -28.33 24.99
N ASN A 35 8.41 -29.62 25.33
CA ASN A 35 9.53 -30.57 25.19
C ASN A 35 9.86 -30.83 23.70
N LEU A 36 9.98 -29.76 22.93
CA LEU A 36 10.23 -29.65 21.51
C LEU A 36 11.64 -30.14 21.15
N PHE A 37 12.45 -30.40 22.18
CA PHE A 37 13.91 -30.52 22.14
C PHE A 37 14.43 -31.88 22.66
N GLU A 38 13.54 -32.80 23.03
CA GLU A 38 13.92 -34.20 23.25
C GLU A 38 14.01 -34.93 21.91
N GLN A 39 15.11 -35.63 21.65
CA GLN A 39 15.25 -36.39 20.42
C GLN A 39 14.38 -37.66 20.45
N PRO A 40 13.66 -37.98 19.36
CA PRO A 40 13.65 -37.27 18.08
C PRO A 40 12.72 -36.05 18.10
N ILE A 41 13.19 -34.95 17.52
CA ILE A 41 12.43 -33.72 17.30
C ILE A 41 11.15 -34.07 16.51
N SER A 42 9.98 -33.94 17.13
CA SER A 42 8.71 -34.24 16.48
C SER A 42 8.37 -33.17 15.45
N ALA A 43 8.54 -33.50 14.17
CA ALA A 43 8.20 -32.63 13.03
C ALA A 43 6.76 -32.08 13.11
N LYS A 44 5.85 -32.82 13.77
CA LYS A 44 4.45 -32.46 13.96
C LYS A 44 4.23 -31.17 14.75
N VAL A 45 5.05 -30.92 15.79
CA VAL A 45 4.92 -29.70 16.61
C VAL A 45 5.28 -28.46 15.78
N PHE A 46 6.29 -28.59 14.91
CA PHE A 46 6.66 -27.54 13.98
C PHE A 46 5.63 -27.35 12.87
N GLU A 47 4.94 -28.42 12.44
CA GLU A 47 3.82 -28.32 11.50
C GLU A 47 2.63 -27.56 12.11
N ASP A 48 2.26 -27.87 13.34
CA ASP A 48 1.17 -27.16 14.04
C ASP A 48 1.52 -25.68 14.27
N MET A 49 2.79 -25.39 14.57
CA MET A 49 3.31 -24.04 14.70
C MET A 49 3.33 -23.29 13.35
N ALA A 50 3.72 -23.96 12.27
CA ALA A 50 3.72 -23.43 10.91
C ALA A 50 2.32 -23.06 10.42
N ILE A 51 1.31 -23.85 10.82
CA ILE A 51 -0.10 -23.58 10.52
C ILE A 51 -0.60 -22.37 11.33
N SER A 52 -0.25 -22.32 12.61
CA SER A 52 -0.71 -21.27 13.54
C SER A 52 -0.04 -19.91 13.28
N TYR A 53 1.23 -19.91 12.86
CA TYR A 53 2.05 -18.72 12.66
C TYR A 53 2.70 -18.68 11.26
N PRO A 54 1.93 -18.34 10.21
CA PRO A 54 2.39 -18.40 8.80
C PRO A 54 3.48 -17.38 8.44
N PHE A 55 3.83 -16.48 9.37
CA PHE A 55 4.88 -15.48 9.24
C PHE A 55 6.24 -15.95 9.77
N VAL A 56 6.29 -17.04 10.54
CA VAL A 56 7.55 -17.65 10.97
C VAL A 56 8.21 -18.27 9.74
N GLU A 57 9.47 -17.94 9.47
CA GLU A 57 10.23 -18.47 8.33
C GLU A 57 11.17 -19.59 8.76
N LEU A 58 11.87 -19.41 9.88
CA LEU A 58 12.89 -20.34 10.35
C LEU A 58 12.82 -20.49 11.87
N ILE A 59 13.04 -21.71 12.34
CA ILE A 59 13.30 -22.02 13.74
C ILE A 59 14.56 -22.89 13.79
N TYR A 60 15.49 -22.55 14.69
CA TYR A 60 16.69 -23.33 14.94
C TYR A 60 17.24 -23.07 16.35
N LEU A 61 18.21 -23.90 16.74
CA LEU A 61 18.82 -23.91 18.05
C LEU A 61 20.31 -23.60 17.96
N LEU A 62 20.81 -22.84 18.93
CA LEU A 62 22.22 -22.58 19.13
C LEU A 62 22.69 -23.13 20.47
N ASP A 63 23.95 -23.55 20.55
CA ASP A 63 24.64 -23.78 21.81
C ASP A 63 25.04 -22.46 22.50
N GLU A 64 25.63 -22.57 23.69
CA GLU A 64 26.12 -21.43 24.47
C GLU A 64 27.22 -20.63 23.73
N GLN A 65 27.87 -21.22 22.73
CA GLN A 65 28.89 -20.58 21.91
C GLN A 65 28.31 -19.93 20.65
N GLY A 66 27.01 -20.07 20.39
CA GLY A 66 26.33 -19.52 19.22
C GLY A 66 26.45 -20.39 17.97
N THR A 67 26.88 -21.65 18.09
CA THR A 67 26.94 -22.61 17.00
C THR A 67 25.61 -23.34 16.87
N GLN A 68 25.13 -23.47 15.63
CA GLN A 68 23.84 -24.11 15.37
C GLN A 68 23.88 -25.63 15.53
N VAL A 69 23.04 -26.15 16.43
CA VAL A 69 23.03 -27.58 16.85
C VAL A 69 21.95 -28.43 16.16
N CYS A 70 21.04 -27.83 15.41
CA CYS A 70 19.99 -28.54 14.66
C CYS A 70 19.85 -28.04 13.21
N PRO A 71 19.31 -28.85 12.29
CA PRO A 71 18.93 -28.38 10.96
C PRO A 71 17.92 -27.23 11.03
N ASN A 72 17.93 -26.36 10.04
CA ASN A 72 16.94 -25.29 9.93
C ASN A 72 15.56 -25.89 9.68
N ILE A 73 14.57 -25.47 10.46
CA ILE A 73 13.18 -25.83 10.23
C ILE A 73 12.54 -24.67 9.51
N SER A 74 12.34 -24.81 8.20
CA SER A 74 11.75 -23.77 7.38
C SER A 74 10.27 -23.99 7.18
N VAL A 75 9.51 -22.90 7.26
CA VAL A 75 8.07 -22.88 7.00
C VAL A 75 7.82 -22.09 5.72
N VAL A 76 7.56 -22.81 4.63
CA VAL A 76 7.25 -22.19 3.33
C VAL A 76 5.87 -22.64 2.89
N ASN A 77 4.94 -21.70 2.74
CA ASN A 77 3.55 -21.96 2.33
C ASN A 77 2.85 -23.02 3.22
N GLN A 78 3.00 -22.91 4.55
CA GLN A 78 2.44 -23.86 5.52
C GLN A 78 2.95 -25.30 5.39
N GLN A 79 4.05 -25.51 4.66
CA GLN A 79 4.77 -26.78 4.63
C GLN A 79 6.07 -26.64 5.39
N VAL A 80 6.29 -27.55 6.33
CA VAL A 80 7.55 -27.66 7.07
C VAL A 80 8.56 -28.41 6.20
N LYS A 81 9.71 -27.79 5.96
CA LYS A 81 10.86 -28.42 5.31
C LYS A 81 12.05 -28.31 6.23
N LEU A 82 12.58 -29.47 6.61
CA LEU A 82 13.91 -29.58 7.22
C LEU A 82 14.95 -29.26 6.16
N LEU A 83 15.60 -28.12 6.33
CA LEU A 83 16.73 -27.71 5.52
C LEU A 83 18.01 -28.17 6.22
N ALA A 84 18.74 -29.07 5.59
CA ALA A 84 20.05 -29.52 6.09
C ALA A 84 21.11 -28.39 6.09
N CYS A 85 20.83 -27.24 5.46
CA CYS A 85 21.73 -26.10 5.47
C CYS A 85 21.69 -25.34 6.80
N GLY A 86 22.86 -24.98 7.34
CA GLY A 86 23.01 -24.21 8.58
C GLY A 86 23.46 -25.02 9.79
N HIS A 87 23.38 -26.35 9.76
CA HIS A 87 23.92 -27.20 10.83
C HIS A 87 25.43 -26.94 11.01
N HIS A 88 25.87 -26.68 12.24
CA HIS A 88 27.23 -26.24 12.62
C HIS A 88 27.67 -24.85 12.12
N ALA A 89 26.75 -24.00 11.64
CA ALA A 89 27.09 -22.63 11.31
C ALA A 89 27.29 -21.80 12.59
N ASP A 90 28.36 -21.00 12.63
CA ASP A 90 28.61 -20.02 13.69
C ASP A 90 27.69 -18.79 13.52
N ARG A 91 26.90 -18.50 14.55
CA ARG A 91 25.98 -17.36 14.65
C ARG A 91 26.29 -16.44 15.83
N SER A 92 27.44 -16.62 16.49
CA SER A 92 27.86 -15.86 17.68
C SER A 92 27.91 -14.35 17.47
N GLN A 93 28.13 -13.89 16.24
CA GLN A 93 28.20 -12.46 15.91
C GLN A 93 26.84 -11.81 15.61
N ARG A 94 25.75 -12.57 15.63
CA ARG A 94 24.44 -12.10 15.18
C ARG A 94 23.72 -11.34 16.32
N PRO A 95 22.94 -10.29 16.01
CA PRO A 95 22.29 -9.47 17.04
C PRO A 95 21.37 -10.25 17.98
N TYR A 96 20.67 -11.26 17.46
CA TYR A 96 19.82 -12.15 18.26
C TYR A 96 20.61 -13.05 19.22
N PHE A 97 21.93 -13.15 19.08
CA PHE A 97 22.81 -13.85 20.03
C PHE A 97 23.51 -12.86 20.96
N THR A 98 24.17 -11.84 20.41
CA THR A 98 25.01 -10.91 21.17
C THR A 98 24.25 -10.02 22.16
N GLN A 99 22.94 -9.86 21.97
CA GLN A 99 22.09 -9.02 22.83
C GLN A 99 21.29 -9.83 23.86
N LEU A 100 21.48 -11.15 23.93
CA LEU A 100 20.91 -11.99 24.99
C LEU A 100 21.63 -11.70 26.31
N THR A 101 20.86 -11.50 27.38
CA THR A 101 21.38 -11.02 28.67
C THR A 101 21.17 -11.97 29.83
N ALA A 102 20.10 -12.75 29.83
CA ALA A 102 19.74 -13.62 30.95
C ALA A 102 18.93 -14.84 30.49
N LEU A 103 18.94 -15.87 31.32
CA LEU A 103 18.06 -17.03 31.18
C LEU A 103 16.59 -16.59 31.21
N ASP A 104 15.74 -17.26 30.45
CA ASP A 104 14.29 -17.03 30.35
C ASP A 104 13.87 -15.63 29.86
N LYS A 105 14.83 -14.75 29.54
CA LYS A 105 14.54 -13.43 29.00
C LYS A 105 14.49 -13.47 27.48
N VAL A 106 13.37 -13.06 26.91
CA VAL A 106 13.19 -12.91 25.47
C VAL A 106 13.93 -11.67 24.97
N HIS A 107 14.59 -11.81 23.82
CA HIS A 107 15.20 -10.72 23.10
C HIS A 107 14.67 -10.68 21.66
N ILE A 108 14.26 -9.50 21.20
CA ILE A 108 13.71 -9.29 19.86
C ILE A 108 14.56 -8.22 19.17
N THR A 109 15.12 -8.60 18.02
CA THR A 109 15.95 -7.70 17.20
C THR A 109 15.14 -6.59 16.54
N ARG A 110 15.81 -5.51 16.16
CA ARG A 110 15.26 -4.51 15.23
C ARG A 110 15.16 -5.11 13.81
N PRO A 111 14.29 -4.59 12.92
CA PRO A 111 14.17 -5.06 11.55
C PRO A 111 15.52 -5.09 10.83
N TYR A 112 15.85 -6.22 10.20
CA TYR A 112 17.06 -6.37 9.40
C TYR A 112 16.82 -7.27 8.18
N LEU A 113 17.75 -7.30 7.22
CA LEU A 113 17.61 -8.14 6.03
C LEU A 113 18.05 -9.57 6.31
N SER A 114 17.15 -10.52 6.04
CA SER A 114 17.44 -11.95 6.19
C SER A 114 18.46 -12.42 5.16
N ASN A 115 19.44 -13.22 5.62
CA ASN A 115 20.45 -13.82 4.74
C ASN A 115 19.92 -15.03 3.94
N SER A 116 18.83 -15.65 4.40
CA SER A 116 18.21 -16.84 3.78
C SER A 116 17.02 -16.46 2.89
N GLY A 117 16.23 -15.45 3.30
CA GLY A 117 14.99 -15.06 2.63
C GLY A 117 15.07 -13.78 1.80
N GLY A 118 16.13 -12.96 1.95
CA GLY A 118 16.31 -11.69 1.22
C GLY A 118 15.31 -10.57 1.53
N GLY A 119 14.30 -10.85 2.37
CA GLY A 119 13.32 -9.89 2.86
C GLY A 119 13.65 -9.30 4.24
N LEU A 120 12.89 -8.28 4.65
CA LEU A 120 12.93 -7.78 6.02
C LEU A 120 12.43 -8.84 7.00
N CYS A 121 13.22 -9.07 8.04
CA CYS A 121 12.93 -10.03 9.09
C CYS A 121 13.13 -9.43 10.48
N LEU A 122 12.52 -10.10 11.45
CA LEU A 122 12.77 -9.96 12.88
C LEU A 122 13.20 -11.32 13.40
N SER A 123 14.20 -11.33 14.27
CA SER A 123 14.53 -12.52 15.05
C SER A 123 14.15 -12.32 16.51
N ALA A 124 13.47 -13.31 17.07
CA ALA A 124 13.22 -13.45 18.49
C ALA A 124 14.05 -14.61 19.04
N SER A 125 14.71 -14.41 20.18
CA SER A 125 15.58 -15.41 20.78
C SER A 125 15.47 -15.44 22.31
N GLN A 126 15.66 -16.62 22.88
CA GLN A 126 15.58 -16.86 24.32
C GLN A 126 16.51 -17.99 24.72
N MET A 127 17.16 -17.83 25.87
CA MET A 127 17.93 -18.90 26.53
C MET A 127 16.98 -19.75 27.36
N ILE A 128 16.92 -21.05 27.07
CA ILE A 128 16.13 -22.04 27.79
C ILE A 128 17.05 -23.13 28.37
N LYS A 129 16.64 -23.75 29.47
CA LYS A 129 17.31 -24.95 30.00
C LYS A 129 16.62 -26.19 29.48
N SER A 130 17.38 -27.06 28.84
CA SER A 130 16.93 -28.40 28.45
C SER A 130 16.69 -29.27 29.69
N THR A 131 15.89 -30.34 29.55
CA THR A 131 15.66 -31.38 30.57
C THR A 131 16.98 -31.97 31.11
N SER A 132 18.04 -31.97 30.29
CA SER A 132 19.40 -32.41 30.67
C SER A 132 20.22 -31.39 31.46
N GLY A 133 19.67 -30.19 31.72
CA GLY A 133 20.35 -29.08 32.41
C GLY A 133 21.24 -28.22 31.52
N GLN A 134 21.39 -28.56 30.23
CA GLN A 134 22.16 -27.77 29.26
C GLN A 134 21.38 -26.51 28.85
N VAL A 135 22.06 -25.37 28.73
CA VAL A 135 21.48 -24.15 28.19
C VAL A 135 21.49 -24.22 26.66
N VAL A 136 20.34 -23.97 26.06
CA VAL A 136 20.15 -23.92 24.60
C VAL A 136 19.47 -22.61 24.27
N ILE A 137 19.85 -22.00 23.15
CA ILE A 137 19.24 -20.76 22.66
C ILE A 137 18.29 -21.11 21.53
N VAL A 138 17.02 -20.80 21.71
CA VAL A 138 16.01 -20.89 20.64
C VAL A 138 16.05 -19.59 19.85
N VAL A 139 16.05 -19.69 18.52
CA VAL A 139 15.92 -18.54 17.62
C VAL A 139 14.79 -18.79 16.63
N ILE A 140 13.91 -17.80 16.50
CA ILE A 140 12.82 -17.76 15.54
C ILE A 140 13.02 -16.55 14.63
N ASP A 141 13.14 -16.80 13.32
CA ASP A 141 13.12 -15.75 12.31
C ASP A 141 11.72 -15.59 11.73
N VAL A 142 11.25 -14.35 11.67
CA VAL A 142 9.92 -13.97 11.23
C VAL A 142 10.02 -13.02 10.04
N ASN A 143 9.25 -13.29 8.99
CA ASN A 143 9.08 -12.36 7.89
C ASN A 143 8.24 -11.17 8.35
N LEU A 144 8.84 -9.99 8.41
CA LEU A 144 8.17 -8.80 8.92
C LEU A 144 6.97 -8.40 8.05
N THR A 145 7.04 -8.61 6.74
CA THR A 145 5.94 -8.28 5.83
C THR A 145 4.73 -9.16 6.12
N ARG A 146 4.94 -10.48 6.25
CA ARG A 146 3.85 -11.43 6.55
C ARG A 146 3.27 -11.23 7.95
N LEU A 147 4.11 -10.86 8.93
CA LEU A 147 3.67 -10.58 10.28
C LEU A 147 2.67 -9.41 10.31
N ILE A 148 3.04 -8.29 9.67
CA ILE A 148 2.16 -7.12 9.59
C ILE A 148 0.86 -7.44 8.83
N GLU A 149 0.95 -8.17 7.71
CA GLU A 149 -0.24 -8.63 6.97
C GLU A 149 -1.17 -9.51 7.83
N PHE A 150 -0.60 -10.41 8.64
CA PHE A 150 -1.32 -11.29 9.54
C PHE A 150 -2.03 -10.50 10.64
N MET A 151 -1.32 -9.60 11.34
CA MET A 151 -1.88 -8.79 12.42
C MET A 151 -3.03 -7.88 11.94
N MET A 152 -2.98 -7.43 10.69
CA MET A 152 -4.05 -6.62 10.10
C MET A 152 -5.29 -7.42 9.65
N GLY A 153 -5.25 -8.77 9.71
CA GLY A 153 -6.35 -9.61 9.23
C GLY A 153 -6.58 -9.56 7.71
N ASP A 154 -5.59 -9.09 6.94
CA ASP A 154 -5.77 -8.68 5.54
C ASP A 154 -5.76 -9.87 4.55
N SER A 155 -5.76 -11.10 5.06
CA SER A 155 -5.68 -12.35 4.29
C SER A 155 -6.88 -12.56 3.35
N ALA A 156 -8.08 -12.15 3.74
CA ALA A 156 -9.28 -12.25 2.90
C ALA A 156 -9.29 -11.20 1.78
N ARG A 157 -8.84 -9.96 2.07
CA ARG A 157 -8.67 -8.89 1.08
C ARG A 157 -7.69 -9.30 -0.02
N ARG A 158 -6.63 -10.03 0.32
CA ARG A 158 -5.62 -10.53 -0.63
C ARG A 158 -6.21 -11.41 -1.73
N LYS A 159 -7.18 -12.27 -1.40
CA LYS A 159 -7.85 -13.14 -2.41
C LYS A 159 -8.76 -12.34 -3.34
N MET A 160 -9.38 -11.27 -2.87
CA MET A 160 -10.35 -10.47 -3.63
C MET A 160 -9.71 -9.30 -4.42
N SER A 161 -8.50 -8.87 -4.03
CA SER A 161 -7.75 -7.81 -4.73
C SER A 161 -7.57 -8.02 -6.25
N PRO A 162 -7.14 -9.19 -6.76
CA PRO A 162 -6.96 -9.38 -8.21
C PRO A 162 -8.27 -9.27 -8.99
N PHE A 163 -9.39 -9.70 -8.38
CA PHE A 163 -10.71 -9.59 -8.99
C PHE A 163 -11.10 -8.11 -9.21
N PHE A 164 -10.97 -7.26 -8.18
CA PHE A 164 -11.26 -5.83 -8.32
C PHE A 164 -10.35 -5.15 -9.35
N LYS A 165 -9.05 -5.46 -9.36
CA LYS A 165 -8.13 -4.93 -10.37
C LYS A 165 -8.54 -5.29 -11.80
N SER A 166 -9.03 -6.50 -12.00
CA SER A 166 -9.53 -6.94 -13.30
C SER A 166 -10.77 -6.14 -13.73
N ILE A 167 -11.72 -5.89 -12.82
CA ILE A 167 -12.89 -5.05 -13.09
C ILE A 167 -12.47 -3.63 -13.47
N TYR A 168 -11.61 -2.98 -12.68
CA TYR A 168 -11.13 -1.64 -13.00
C TYR A 168 -10.38 -1.57 -14.33
N ALA A 169 -9.57 -2.58 -14.65
CA ALA A 169 -8.89 -2.66 -15.94
C ALA A 169 -9.88 -2.73 -17.12
N VAL A 170 -10.96 -3.52 -17.00
CA VAL A 170 -12.01 -3.58 -18.02
C VAL A 170 -12.70 -2.23 -18.19
N ILE A 171 -13.05 -1.55 -17.09
CA ILE A 171 -13.65 -0.21 -17.12
C ILE A 171 -12.73 0.79 -17.85
N VAL A 172 -11.44 0.78 -17.51
CA VAL A 172 -10.44 1.66 -18.15
C VAL A 172 -10.34 1.40 -19.65
N ILE A 173 -10.33 0.14 -20.08
CA ILE A 173 -10.32 -0.22 -21.51
C ILE A 173 -11.56 0.35 -22.21
N CYS A 174 -12.75 0.19 -21.63
CA CYS A 174 -13.99 0.74 -22.18
C CYS A 174 -13.93 2.27 -22.30
N LEU A 175 -13.38 2.98 -21.30
CA LEU A 175 -13.21 4.43 -21.34
C LEU A 175 -12.26 4.84 -22.46
N PHE A 176 -11.14 4.14 -22.66
CA PHE A 176 -10.21 4.45 -23.74
C PHE A 176 -10.80 4.19 -25.12
N VAL A 177 -11.59 3.12 -25.30
CA VAL A 177 -12.34 2.89 -26.55
C VAL A 177 -13.29 4.05 -26.83
N LEU A 178 -14.03 4.53 -25.82
CA LEU A 178 -14.91 5.69 -25.96
C LEU A 178 -14.13 6.96 -26.36
N VAL A 179 -12.99 7.23 -25.71
CA VAL A 179 -12.11 8.36 -26.09
C VAL A 179 -11.64 8.24 -27.54
N SER A 180 -11.23 7.05 -27.98
CA SER A 180 -10.82 6.82 -29.37
C SER A 180 -11.95 7.08 -30.37
N VAL A 181 -13.20 6.72 -30.03
CA VAL A 181 -14.37 7.02 -30.86
C VAL A 181 -14.62 8.53 -30.94
N LEU A 182 -14.59 9.23 -29.80
CA LEU A 182 -14.77 10.69 -29.76
C LEU A 182 -13.67 11.42 -30.55
N MET A 183 -12.41 11.01 -30.40
CA MET A 183 -11.29 11.57 -31.16
C MET A 183 -11.42 11.32 -32.67
N SER A 184 -11.88 10.14 -33.06
CA SER A 184 -12.15 9.83 -34.47
C SER A 184 -13.24 10.73 -35.06
N THR A 185 -14.27 11.06 -34.28
CA THR A 185 -15.30 12.03 -34.66
C THR A 185 -14.72 13.44 -34.80
N VAL A 186 -13.94 13.92 -33.83
CA VAL A 186 -13.27 15.23 -33.89
C VAL A 186 -12.38 15.36 -35.13
N ILE A 187 -11.59 14.32 -35.44
CA ILE A 187 -10.71 14.32 -36.62
C ILE A 187 -11.53 14.42 -37.91
N ARG A 188 -12.63 13.66 -38.02
CA ARG A 188 -13.54 13.72 -39.18
C ARG A 188 -14.16 15.11 -39.31
N ASP A 189 -14.67 15.68 -38.23
CA ASP A 189 -15.33 16.99 -38.24
C ASP A 189 -14.34 18.10 -38.63
N ILE A 190 -13.10 18.05 -38.11
CA ILE A 190 -12.02 18.96 -38.53
C ILE A 190 -11.73 18.80 -40.02
N TYR A 191 -11.59 17.57 -40.52
CA TYR A 191 -11.37 17.33 -41.95
C TYR A 191 -12.50 17.90 -42.81
N THR A 192 -13.76 17.73 -42.39
CA THR A 192 -14.91 18.31 -43.11
C THR A 192 -14.83 19.83 -43.17
N LEU A 193 -14.49 20.49 -42.06
CA LEU A 193 -14.35 21.95 -41.97
C LEU A 193 -13.28 22.48 -42.93
N PHE A 194 -12.14 21.78 -43.06
CA PHE A 194 -11.09 22.13 -44.02
C PHE A 194 -11.48 21.83 -45.47
N SER A 195 -12.30 20.81 -45.72
CA SER A 195 -12.72 20.45 -47.08
C SER A 195 -13.83 21.36 -47.65
N GLN A 196 -14.60 22.03 -46.79
CA GLN A 196 -15.79 22.83 -47.16
C GLN A 196 -15.52 24.34 -47.28
N ILE A 197 -14.27 24.77 -47.52
CA ILE A 197 -13.86 26.18 -47.60
C ILE A 197 -14.69 27.02 -48.61
N THR A 198 -15.40 26.39 -49.55
CA THR A 198 -16.18 27.06 -50.61
C THR A 198 -17.68 27.23 -50.29
N GLU A 199 -18.21 26.57 -49.25
CA GLU A 199 -19.64 26.66 -48.85
C GLU A 199 -19.83 27.66 -47.70
N THR A 200 -21.04 28.19 -47.49
CA THR A 200 -21.33 29.10 -46.37
C THR A 200 -21.03 28.40 -45.04
N PRO A 201 -20.02 28.84 -44.25
CA PRO A 201 -19.60 28.11 -43.07
C PRO A 201 -20.72 28.14 -42.02
N ASN A 202 -21.10 26.98 -41.48
CA ASN A 202 -21.98 26.94 -40.33
C ASN A 202 -21.18 27.42 -39.09
N PRO A 203 -21.50 28.58 -38.50
CA PRO A 203 -20.73 29.15 -37.40
C PRO A 203 -20.74 28.26 -36.14
N LEU A 204 -21.69 27.31 -36.05
CA LEU A 204 -21.85 26.42 -34.90
C LEU A 204 -20.96 25.16 -34.96
N GLN A 205 -20.45 24.79 -36.14
CA GLN A 205 -19.69 23.55 -36.34
C GLN A 205 -18.38 23.50 -35.52
N PRO A 206 -17.57 24.57 -35.42
CA PRO A 206 -16.39 24.59 -34.55
C PRO A 206 -16.72 24.37 -33.07
N PHE A 207 -17.89 24.82 -32.60
CA PHE A 207 -18.29 24.60 -31.21
C PHE A 207 -18.51 23.11 -30.92
N GLY A 208 -19.13 22.36 -31.84
CA GLY A 208 -19.29 20.92 -31.71
C GLY A 208 -17.95 20.18 -31.58
N ILE A 209 -16.96 20.58 -32.39
CA ILE A 209 -15.59 20.04 -32.33
C ILE A 209 -14.97 20.27 -30.94
N ILE A 210 -15.10 21.49 -30.40
CA ILE A 210 -14.56 21.83 -29.07
C ILE A 210 -15.27 21.03 -27.96
N ILE A 211 -16.59 20.82 -28.06
CA ILE A 211 -17.37 20.02 -27.11
C ILE A 211 -16.87 18.58 -27.09
N PHE A 212 -16.79 17.92 -28.24
CA PHE A 212 -16.32 16.53 -28.32
C PHE A 212 -14.86 16.39 -27.89
N LEU A 213 -14.00 17.36 -28.20
CA LEU A 213 -12.61 17.37 -27.75
C LEU A 213 -12.50 17.51 -26.23
N THR A 214 -13.27 18.42 -25.64
CA THR A 214 -13.33 18.64 -24.19
C THR A 214 -13.81 17.40 -23.46
N LEU A 215 -14.87 16.76 -23.97
CA LEU A 215 -15.41 15.52 -23.42
C LEU A 215 -14.37 14.38 -23.50
N ALA A 216 -13.69 14.24 -24.65
CA ALA A 216 -12.66 13.22 -24.83
C ALA A 216 -11.50 13.40 -23.86
N LEU A 217 -11.03 14.65 -23.65
CA LEU A 217 -9.97 14.97 -22.69
C LEU A 217 -10.39 14.64 -21.26
N ALA A 218 -11.60 15.02 -20.86
CA ALA A 218 -12.11 14.75 -19.51
C ALA A 218 -12.21 13.24 -19.21
N ILE A 219 -12.70 12.45 -20.18
CA ILE A 219 -12.81 11.00 -20.04
C ILE A 219 -11.41 10.35 -20.04
N PHE A 220 -10.47 10.86 -20.84
CA PHE A 220 -9.09 10.37 -20.88
C PHE A 220 -8.39 10.57 -19.53
N ASP A 221 -8.48 11.76 -18.94
CA ASP A 221 -7.90 12.07 -17.63
C ASP A 221 -8.51 11.20 -16.52
N LEU A 222 -9.82 10.93 -16.58
CA LEU A 222 -10.50 10.00 -15.69
C LEU A 222 -9.98 8.57 -15.84
N GLY A 223 -9.94 8.06 -17.07
CA GLY A 223 -9.45 6.71 -17.38
C GLY A 223 -7.99 6.53 -16.93
N LYS A 224 -7.15 7.53 -17.18
CA LYS A 224 -5.77 7.57 -16.69
C LYS A 224 -5.71 7.55 -15.16
N THR A 225 -6.51 8.36 -14.47
CA THR A 225 -6.52 8.41 -13.01
C THR A 225 -6.96 7.07 -12.40
N ILE A 226 -8.02 6.45 -12.92
CA ILE A 226 -8.48 5.13 -12.45
C ILE A 226 -7.40 4.06 -12.69
N LEU A 227 -6.75 4.08 -13.86
CA LEU A 227 -5.67 3.16 -14.17
C LEU A 227 -4.48 3.35 -13.21
N GLU A 228 -4.04 4.60 -13.03
CA GLU A 228 -2.93 4.94 -12.14
C GLU A 228 -3.22 4.52 -10.70
N GLU A 229 -4.44 4.69 -10.21
CA GLU A 229 -4.74 4.54 -8.79
C GLU A 229 -5.24 3.15 -8.39
N GLU A 230 -6.15 2.55 -9.16
CA GLU A 230 -6.75 1.26 -8.78
C GLU A 230 -6.04 0.06 -9.40
N VAL A 231 -5.37 0.24 -10.55
CA VAL A 231 -4.66 -0.84 -11.24
C VAL A 231 -3.15 -0.80 -10.95
N LEU A 232 -2.51 0.34 -11.25
CA LEU A 232 -1.05 0.51 -11.21
C LEU A 232 -0.50 0.89 -9.83
N MET A 233 -1.20 1.72 -9.05
CA MET A 233 -0.73 2.12 -7.73
C MET A 233 -0.78 0.96 -6.75
N HIS A 234 0.21 0.97 -5.88
CA HIS A 234 0.27 0.12 -4.71
C HIS A 234 -0.61 0.75 -3.63
N LYS A 235 -1.59 -0.02 -3.15
CA LYS A 235 -2.56 0.45 -2.15
C LYS A 235 -1.84 0.53 -0.80
N ASP A 236 -1.15 1.64 -0.55
CA ASP A 236 -0.69 1.97 0.79
C ASP A 236 -1.90 2.45 1.60
N ILE A 237 -2.49 1.51 2.34
CA ILE A 237 -3.77 1.64 3.07
C ILE A 237 -3.81 2.85 4.01
N PHE A 238 -2.65 3.40 4.43
CA PHE A 238 -2.57 4.46 5.44
C PHE A 238 -2.04 5.80 4.95
N ARG A 239 -1.75 5.97 3.65
CA ARG A 239 -1.51 7.32 3.11
C ARG A 239 -2.85 7.94 2.71
N HIS A 240 -3.56 8.51 3.68
CA HIS A 240 -4.79 9.30 3.47
C HIS A 240 -4.60 10.46 2.45
N SER A 241 -3.35 10.82 2.11
CA SER A 241 -3.03 11.82 1.10
C SER A 241 -3.29 11.37 -0.35
N SER A 242 -3.31 10.06 -0.66
CA SER A 242 -3.55 9.59 -2.03
C SER A 242 -4.99 9.89 -2.48
N THR A 243 -5.97 9.43 -1.71
CA THR A 243 -7.41 9.63 -2.00
C THR A 243 -7.77 11.10 -2.18
N ARG A 244 -7.21 11.99 -1.36
CA ARG A 244 -7.50 13.44 -1.48
C ARG A 244 -6.96 14.00 -2.80
N ARG A 245 -5.75 13.59 -3.21
CA ARG A 245 -5.14 14.01 -4.47
C ARG A 245 -5.97 13.54 -5.67
N THR A 246 -6.48 12.31 -5.63
CA THR A 246 -7.42 11.75 -6.60
C THR A 246 -8.63 12.63 -6.77
N ILE A 247 -9.32 12.91 -5.65
CA ILE A 247 -10.58 13.65 -5.63
C ILE A 247 -10.35 15.04 -6.18
N THR A 248 -9.31 15.75 -5.73
CA THR A 248 -8.99 17.08 -6.24
C THR A 248 -8.69 17.05 -7.74
N ARG A 249 -7.92 16.09 -8.25
CA ARG A 249 -7.64 15.96 -9.69
C ARG A 249 -8.91 15.70 -10.49
N PHE A 250 -9.71 14.74 -10.05
CA PHE A 250 -10.96 14.35 -10.70
C PHE A 250 -11.95 15.52 -10.79
N ILE A 251 -12.17 16.21 -9.68
CA ILE A 251 -13.07 17.37 -9.64
C ILE A 251 -12.50 18.53 -10.47
N SER A 252 -11.19 18.77 -10.44
CA SER A 252 -10.57 19.80 -11.30
C SER A 252 -10.77 19.52 -12.78
N THR A 253 -10.61 18.28 -13.25
CA THR A 253 -10.87 17.91 -14.65
C THR A 253 -12.32 18.14 -15.04
N ILE A 254 -13.28 17.76 -14.18
CA ILE A 254 -14.70 18.02 -14.39
C ILE A 254 -14.98 19.52 -14.45
N LEU A 255 -14.40 20.29 -13.52
CA LEU A 255 -14.56 21.73 -13.46
C LEU A 255 -14.08 22.40 -14.74
N ILE A 256 -12.91 22.01 -15.27
CA ILE A 256 -12.39 22.52 -16.55
C ILE A 256 -13.37 22.20 -17.68
N ALA A 257 -13.86 20.96 -17.76
CA ALA A 257 -14.80 20.54 -18.80
C ALA A 257 -16.10 21.34 -18.78
N ILE A 258 -16.74 21.45 -17.61
CA ILE A 258 -18.00 22.22 -17.45
C ILE A 258 -17.75 23.72 -17.70
N SER A 259 -16.59 24.26 -17.31
CA SER A 259 -16.24 25.67 -17.56
C SER A 259 -16.16 25.99 -19.04
N ILE A 260 -15.52 25.13 -19.82
CA ILE A 260 -15.43 25.28 -21.28
C ILE A 260 -16.83 25.17 -21.90
N GLU A 261 -17.63 24.17 -21.50
CA GLU A 261 -18.99 23.98 -22.01
C GLU A 261 -19.91 25.18 -21.71
N ALA A 262 -19.81 25.74 -20.50
CA ALA A 262 -20.58 26.91 -20.09
C ALA A 262 -20.22 28.14 -20.94
N LEU A 263 -18.92 28.35 -21.20
CA LEU A 263 -18.44 29.44 -22.05
C LEU A 263 -18.94 29.30 -23.50
N LEU A 264 -18.88 28.08 -24.06
CA LEU A 264 -19.38 27.82 -25.41
C LEU A 264 -20.90 28.04 -25.50
N THR A 265 -21.65 27.62 -24.48
CA THR A 265 -23.11 27.83 -24.40
C THR A 265 -23.44 29.32 -24.32
N MET A 266 -22.65 30.10 -23.59
CA MET A 266 -22.76 31.56 -23.54
C MET A 266 -22.47 32.22 -24.90
N PHE A 267 -21.48 31.71 -25.64
CA PHE A 267 -21.22 32.17 -27.01
C PHE A 267 -22.38 31.87 -27.96
N LYS A 268 -22.98 30.67 -27.90
CA LYS A 268 -24.19 30.35 -28.69
C LYS A 268 -25.34 31.30 -28.38
N ALA A 269 -25.55 31.60 -27.09
CA ALA A 269 -26.54 32.58 -26.66
C ALA A 269 -26.27 33.98 -27.23
N SER A 270 -25.00 34.40 -27.28
CA SER A 270 -24.57 35.69 -27.84
C SER A 270 -24.78 35.79 -29.36
N LEU A 271 -24.69 34.67 -30.08
CA LEU A 271 -24.96 34.58 -31.52
C LEU A 271 -26.46 34.69 -31.88
N GLY A 272 -27.34 34.96 -30.90
CA GLY A 272 -28.77 35.20 -31.11
C GLY A 272 -29.67 34.04 -30.71
N GLU A 273 -29.11 32.91 -30.28
CA GLU A 273 -29.88 31.75 -29.81
C GLU A 273 -30.32 31.92 -28.35
N LYS A 274 -31.38 32.72 -28.15
CA LYS A 274 -31.89 33.07 -26.80
C LYS A 274 -32.19 31.88 -25.89
N GLN A 275 -32.48 30.70 -26.45
CA GLN A 275 -32.70 29.45 -25.71
C GLN A 275 -31.51 29.03 -24.83
N TYR A 276 -30.30 29.47 -25.16
CA TYR A 276 -29.08 29.11 -24.41
C TYR A 276 -28.70 30.10 -23.31
N ILE A 277 -29.39 31.24 -23.19
CA ILE A 277 -29.08 32.26 -22.17
C ILE A 277 -29.24 31.70 -20.76
N GLU A 278 -30.40 31.12 -20.46
CA GLU A 278 -30.70 30.58 -19.13
C GLU A 278 -29.79 29.38 -18.78
N PRO A 279 -29.62 28.36 -19.64
CA PRO A 279 -28.66 27.29 -19.41
C PRO A 279 -27.23 27.78 -19.19
N ALA A 280 -26.74 28.75 -19.97
CA ALA A 280 -25.39 29.28 -19.82
C ALA A 280 -25.17 29.94 -18.45
N ILE A 281 -26.12 30.75 -17.99
CA ILE A 281 -26.04 31.43 -16.69
C ILE A 281 -26.04 30.41 -15.55
N LEU A 282 -26.95 29.42 -15.59
CA LEU A 282 -27.03 28.38 -14.56
C LEU A 282 -25.76 27.52 -14.53
N MET A 283 -25.20 27.16 -15.69
CA MET A 283 -23.94 26.44 -15.76
C MET A 283 -22.77 27.27 -15.20
N MET A 284 -22.69 28.56 -15.50
CA MET A 284 -21.66 29.44 -14.94
C MET A 284 -21.78 29.55 -13.41
N LEU A 285 -23.00 29.68 -12.86
CA LEU A 285 -23.21 29.65 -11.41
C LEU A 285 -22.78 28.32 -10.79
N ALA A 286 -23.09 27.20 -11.44
CA ALA A 286 -22.66 25.87 -11.00
C ALA A 286 -21.13 25.73 -10.99
N VAL A 287 -20.44 26.24 -12.01
CA VAL A 287 -18.97 26.27 -12.08
C VAL A 287 -18.37 27.05 -10.93
N VAL A 288 -18.89 28.25 -10.64
CA VAL A 288 -18.44 29.06 -9.49
C VAL A 288 -18.67 28.33 -8.18
N GLY A 289 -19.84 27.69 -7.99
CA GLY A 289 -20.15 26.89 -6.81
C GLY A 289 -19.18 25.71 -6.63
N LEU A 290 -18.90 24.97 -7.70
CA LEU A 290 -17.92 23.87 -7.71
C LEU A 290 -16.51 24.35 -7.39
N LEU A 291 -16.10 25.50 -7.94
CA LEU A 291 -14.78 26.10 -7.68
C LEU A 291 -14.62 26.50 -6.22
N VAL A 292 -15.64 27.15 -5.63
CA VAL A 292 -15.65 27.50 -4.20
C VAL A 292 -15.62 26.24 -3.34
N GLY A 293 -16.46 25.25 -3.64
CA GLY A 293 -16.49 23.97 -2.93
C GLY A 293 -15.15 23.24 -2.96
N LEU A 294 -14.50 23.20 -4.13
CA LEU A 294 -13.17 22.62 -4.28
C LEU A 294 -12.11 23.41 -3.49
N GLY A 295 -12.18 24.74 -3.52
CA GLY A 295 -11.29 25.61 -2.74
C GLY A 295 -11.39 25.36 -1.24
N VAL A 296 -12.61 25.24 -0.71
CA VAL A 296 -12.86 24.88 0.70
C VAL A 296 -12.32 23.49 1.02
N TYR A 297 -12.59 22.50 0.16
CA TYR A 297 -12.10 21.12 0.36
C TYR A 297 -10.57 21.07 0.43
N VAL A 298 -9.88 21.74 -0.50
CA VAL A 298 -8.41 21.81 -0.54
C VAL A 298 -7.86 22.51 0.70
N TYR A 299 -8.47 23.63 1.11
CA TYR A 299 -8.05 24.38 2.30
C TYR A 299 -8.18 23.56 3.58
N LEU A 300 -9.33 22.90 3.79
CA LEU A 300 -9.56 22.04 4.96
C LEU A 300 -8.60 20.85 4.96
N GLY A 301 -8.34 20.26 3.79
CA GLY A 301 -7.36 19.18 3.63
C GLY A 301 -5.94 19.59 4.03
N ALA A 302 -5.48 20.75 3.56
CA ALA A 302 -4.16 21.29 3.91
C ALA A 302 -4.05 21.60 5.41
N LYS A 303 -5.11 22.16 6.01
CA LYS A 303 -5.16 22.42 7.45
C LYS A 303 -5.04 21.14 8.28
N ALA A 304 -5.71 20.07 7.87
CA ALA A 304 -5.63 18.78 8.57
C ALA A 304 -4.21 18.18 8.53
N GLU A 305 -3.51 18.26 7.40
CA GLU A 305 -2.13 17.78 7.29
C GLU A 305 -1.15 18.56 8.16
N LEU A 306 -1.33 19.88 8.24
CA LEU A 306 -0.51 20.74 9.10
C LEU A 306 -0.68 20.35 10.58
N LEU A 307 -1.91 20.10 11.02
CA LEU A 307 -2.19 19.65 12.39
C LEU A 307 -1.57 18.28 12.70
N LEU A 308 -1.65 17.32 11.77
CA LEU A 308 -1.04 16.00 11.93
C LEU A 308 0.50 16.08 12.01
N THR A 309 1.11 16.90 11.15
CA THR A 309 2.56 17.09 11.11
C THR A 309 3.06 17.74 12.41
N GLN A 310 2.32 18.72 12.93
CA GLN A 310 2.62 19.33 14.24
C GLN A 310 2.47 18.34 15.40
N ALA A 311 1.44 17.49 15.38
CA ALA A 311 1.26 16.46 16.41
C ALA A 311 2.40 15.43 16.39
N GLN A 312 2.85 15.02 15.21
CA GLN A 312 3.99 14.10 15.05
C GLN A 312 5.31 14.73 15.49
N ALA A 313 5.56 15.99 15.13
CA ALA A 313 6.74 16.73 15.56
C ALA A 313 6.79 16.87 17.09
N GLY A 314 5.65 17.18 17.75
CA GLY A 314 5.56 17.24 19.20
C GLY A 314 5.83 15.89 19.90
N LYS A 315 5.51 14.77 19.25
CA LYS A 315 5.79 13.42 19.77
C LYS A 315 7.28 13.09 19.74
N HIS A 316 7.99 13.47 18.67
CA HIS A 316 9.45 13.30 18.56
C HIS A 316 10.23 14.15 19.57
N THR A 317 9.80 15.39 19.84
CA THR A 317 10.46 16.25 20.84
C THR A 317 10.36 15.69 22.25
N ARG A 318 9.24 15.06 22.63
CA ARG A 318 9.08 14.42 23.94
C ARG A 318 9.94 13.16 24.12
N ILE A 319 10.13 12.37 23.06
CA ILE A 319 10.98 11.16 23.10
C ILE A 319 12.48 11.54 23.21
N GLY A 320 12.89 12.68 22.65
CA GLY A 320 14.26 13.20 22.79
C GLY A 320 14.61 13.71 24.19
N GLN A 321 13.64 14.25 24.94
CA GLN A 321 13.87 14.76 26.29
C GLN A 321 13.84 13.68 27.38
N GLY A 322 13.11 12.57 27.18
CA GLY A 322 13.06 11.45 28.14
C GLY A 322 14.29 10.51 28.14
N LYS A 323 15.32 10.80 27.34
CA LYS A 323 16.61 10.07 27.33
C LYS A 323 17.76 10.81 28.02
N SER A 324 17.48 11.97 28.62
CA SER A 324 18.49 12.83 29.25
C SER A 324 18.32 12.98 30.77
N GLU A 325 17.53 12.12 31.40
CA GLU A 325 17.42 11.99 32.87
C GLU A 325 17.89 10.61 33.33
#